data_AF-A0A3N6GJ58-F1
#
_entry.id   AF-A0A3N6GJ58-F1
#
_cell.length_a   1.000
_cell.length_b   1.000
_cell.length_c   1.000
_cell.angle_alpha   90.00
_cell.angle_beta   90.00
_cell.angle_gamma   90.00
#
_symmetry.space_group_name_H-M   'P 1'
#
loop_
_entity.id
_entity.type
_entity.pdbx_description
1 polymer ?
#
loop_
_entity_poly.entity_id
_entity_poly.type
_entity_poly.pdbx_seq_one_letter_code
_entity_poly.pdbx_strand_id
1 'polypeptide(L)'
;MSRRLIAYVHVAGVAYGPGDDVPPEAARRIGAHAWAGEDQDDGDQAPRLSNAPPRSGRGSGVEAWRQYAEQHNVEVAADASREDIIAACEAAELVEREE
;
A
#
# COMPACT_ATOMS: atom_id res chain seq x y z
N MET A 1 7.14 17.24 18.29
CA MET A 1 6.97 15.78 18.24
C MET A 1 8.21 15.22 17.57
N SER A 2 9.07 14.51 18.29
CA SER A 2 10.32 13.96 17.72
C SER A 2 9.99 12.69 16.94
N ARG A 3 10.14 12.73 15.61
CA ARG A 3 10.14 11.54 14.76
C ARG A 3 11.41 10.75 15.05
N ARG A 4 11.27 9.44 15.21
CA ARG A 4 12.37 8.52 15.53
C ARG A 4 12.75 7.73 14.29
N LEU A 5 14.01 7.34 14.15
CA LEU A 5 14.44 6.49 13.04
C LEU A 5 14.13 5.02 13.33
N ILE A 6 13.94 4.18 12.31
CA ILE A 6 13.86 2.71 12.48
C ILE A 6 15.23 2.03 12.38
N ALA A 7 16.20 2.70 11.77
CA ALA A 7 17.54 2.19 11.50
C ALA A 7 18.58 3.31 11.59
N TYR A 8 19.87 2.95 11.55
CA TYR A 8 20.96 3.92 11.50
C TYR A 8 21.00 4.61 10.13
N VAL A 9 20.93 5.94 10.11
CA VAL A 9 20.98 6.73 8.87
C VAL A 9 22.17 7.68 8.92
N HIS A 10 22.95 7.71 7.85
CA HIS A 10 24.11 8.58 7.73
C HIS A 10 23.76 9.79 6.87
N VAL A 11 23.79 10.99 7.46
CA VAL A 11 23.53 12.25 6.75
C VAL A 11 24.75 13.15 6.86
N ALA A 12 25.33 13.52 5.72
CA ALA A 12 26.52 14.38 5.64
C ALA A 12 27.70 13.91 6.51
N GLY A 13 27.87 12.59 6.66
CA GLY A 13 28.94 11.98 7.46
C GLY A 13 28.62 11.82 8.95
N VAL A 14 27.43 12.23 9.41
CA VAL A 14 26.95 12.04 10.78
C VAL A 14 25.94 10.89 10.80
N ALA A 15 26.13 9.92 11.71
CA ALA A 15 25.23 8.79 11.89
C ALA A 15 24.17 9.12 12.95
N TYR A 16 22.90 8.91 12.63
CA TYR A 16 21.76 9.09 13.53
C TYR A 16 21.09 7.74 13.77
N GLY A 17 20.88 7.38 15.04
CA GLY A 17 20.24 6.14 15.42
C GLY A 17 18.73 6.24 15.68
N PRO A 18 18.06 5.11 15.94
CA PRO A 18 16.62 5.04 16.25
C PRO A 18 16.16 5.85 17.48
N GLY A 19 17.09 6.21 18.35
CA GLY A 19 16.85 7.02 19.54
C GLY A 19 17.44 8.43 19.48
N ASP A 20 18.07 8.81 18.37
CA ASP A 20 18.67 10.13 18.20
C ASP A 20 17.62 11.18 17.82
N ASP A 21 17.80 12.39 18.34
CA ASP A 21 17.04 13.55 17.91
C ASP A 21 17.67 14.11 16.63
N VAL A 22 16.99 13.88 15.51
CA VAL A 22 17.50 14.28 14.19
C VAL A 22 17.08 15.73 13.90
N PRO A 23 18.03 16.64 13.62
CA PRO A 23 17.70 18.02 13.31
C PRO A 23 16.93 18.12 11.99
N PRO A 24 16.07 19.15 11.81
CA PRO A 24 15.18 19.26 10.65
C PRO A 24 15.93 19.31 9.30
N GLU A 25 17.16 19.84 9.27
CA GLU A 25 18.00 19.82 8.07
C GLU A 25 18.44 18.40 7.67
N ALA A 26 18.76 17.56 8.65
CA ALA A 26 19.06 16.15 8.40
C ALA A 26 17.78 15.42 8.05
N ALA A 27 16.68 15.68 8.77
CA ALA A 27 15.40 15.03 8.53
C ALA A 27 14.88 15.23 7.10
N ARG A 28 15.11 16.40 6.51
CA ARG A 28 14.74 16.70 5.11
C ARG A 28 15.52 15.89 4.07
N ARG A 29 16.64 15.26 4.48
CA ARG A 29 17.44 14.36 3.64
C ARG A 29 17.15 12.88 3.92
N ILE A 30 16.43 12.57 5.00
CA ILE A 30 16.07 11.21 5.38
C ILE A 30 14.70 10.87 4.79
N GLY A 31 14.63 9.82 3.98
CA GLY A 31 13.38 9.37 3.36
C GLY A 31 12.38 8.82 4.37
N ALA A 32 11.09 8.84 4.02
CA ALA A 32 9.97 8.36 4.85
C ALA A 32 10.20 6.94 5.40
N HIS A 33 10.75 6.05 4.56
CA HIS A 33 11.08 4.66 4.90
C HIS A 33 12.06 4.49 6.08
N ALA A 34 12.81 5.53 6.45
CA ALA A 34 13.75 5.47 7.55
C ALA A 34 13.17 5.97 8.89
N TRP A 35 11.94 6.47 8.88
CA TRP A 35 11.24 6.95 10.08
C TRP A 35 10.31 5.89 10.66
N ALA A 36 10.29 5.78 11.99
CA ALA A 36 9.43 4.88 12.73
C ALA A 36 8.02 5.45 12.81
N GLY A 37 7.06 4.77 12.19
CA GLY A 37 5.64 5.14 12.23
C GLY A 37 5.16 6.01 11.07
N GLU A 38 5.96 6.18 10.02
CA GLU A 38 5.40 6.38 8.69
C GLU A 38 5.41 5.01 8.03
N ASP A 39 4.25 4.35 8.07
CA ASP A 39 3.93 3.19 7.27
C ASP A 39 4.55 3.33 5.88
N GLN A 40 5.05 2.21 5.37
CA GLN A 40 5.37 2.04 3.97
C GLN A 40 4.11 2.29 3.13
N ASP A 41 3.77 3.56 2.90
CA ASP A 41 2.91 3.97 1.79
C ASP A 41 3.80 4.10 0.56
N ASP A 42 4.41 2.97 0.18
CA ASP A 42 4.92 2.76 -1.17
C ASP A 42 3.69 2.49 -2.03
N GLY A 43 3.10 3.57 -2.50
CA GLY A 43 1.80 3.53 -3.13
C GLY A 43 1.38 4.89 -3.65
N ASP A 44 2.15 5.44 -4.58
CA ASP A 44 1.67 6.44 -5.53
C ASP A 44 0.45 5.88 -6.29
N GLN A 45 -0.73 5.93 -5.67
CA GLN A 45 -2.03 5.97 -6.34
C GLN A 45 -2.96 6.90 -5.56
N ALA A 46 -3.49 7.85 -6.33
CA ALA A 46 -4.32 8.97 -5.94
C ALA A 46 -5.50 8.61 -4.99
N PRO A 47 -6.00 9.60 -4.22
CA PRO A 47 -7.05 9.37 -3.24
C PRO A 47 -8.41 9.06 -3.90
N ARG A 48 -8.95 7.88 -3.57
CA ARG A 48 -10.36 7.53 -3.31
C ARG A 48 -11.41 7.88 -4.39
N LEU A 49 -11.97 6.82 -5.01
CA LEU A 49 -13.43 6.66 -5.22
C LEU A 49 -13.83 5.24 -5.70
N SER A 50 -12.90 4.33 -5.97
CA SER A 50 -13.22 2.92 -6.23
C SER A 50 -12.07 2.06 -5.71
N ASN A 51 -12.22 1.43 -4.53
CA ASN A 51 -11.18 0.50 -4.03
C ASN A 51 -11.02 -0.73 -4.93
N ALA A 52 -11.96 -0.96 -5.85
CA ALA A 52 -11.89 -2.05 -6.80
C ALA A 52 -10.80 -1.80 -7.84
N PRO A 53 -9.91 -2.77 -8.10
CA PRO A 53 -8.96 -2.69 -9.20
C PRO A 53 -9.71 -2.56 -10.54
N PRO A 54 -9.08 -2.00 -11.59
CA PRO A 54 -9.74 -1.84 -12.88
C PRO A 54 -10.20 -3.18 -13.48
N ARG A 55 -11.34 -3.18 -14.18
CA ARG A 55 -11.91 -4.32 -14.92
C ARG A 55 -11.31 -4.58 -16.30
N SER A 56 -10.38 -3.75 -16.77
CA SER A 56 -9.44 -4.07 -17.86
C SER A 56 -8.26 -3.11 -17.90
N GLY A 57 -7.09 -3.57 -18.39
CA GLY A 57 -5.90 -2.74 -18.60
C GLY A 57 -4.65 -3.13 -17.79
N ARG A 58 -3.64 -2.27 -17.79
CA ARG A 58 -2.41 -2.45 -17.00
C ARG A 58 -2.73 -2.16 -15.53
N GLY A 59 -2.88 -3.20 -14.70
CA GLY A 59 -3.32 -3.09 -13.30
C GLY A 59 -4.53 -3.97 -12.96
N SER A 60 -5.09 -4.64 -13.97
CA SER A 60 -6.25 -5.52 -13.90
C SER A 60 -5.93 -7.00 -13.65
N GLY A 61 -4.73 -7.31 -13.15
CA GLY A 61 -4.29 -8.70 -12.99
C GLY A 61 -5.12 -9.49 -11.98
N VAL A 62 -5.10 -10.82 -12.12
CA VAL A 62 -5.68 -11.77 -11.14
C VAL A 62 -5.22 -11.43 -9.72
N GLU A 63 -3.93 -11.08 -9.55
CA GLU A 63 -3.34 -10.73 -8.26
C GLU A 63 -3.97 -9.49 -7.64
N ALA A 64 -4.25 -8.45 -8.43
CA ALA A 64 -4.88 -7.22 -7.93
C ALA A 64 -6.31 -7.50 -7.43
N TRP A 65 -7.07 -8.29 -8.20
CA TRP A 65 -8.42 -8.71 -7.84
C TRP A 65 -8.44 -9.63 -6.62
N ARG A 66 -7.47 -10.54 -6.50
CA ARG A 66 -7.33 -11.42 -5.33
C ARG A 66 -7.05 -10.63 -4.07
N GLN A 67 -6.09 -9.71 -4.12
CA GLN A 67 -5.77 -8.86 -2.98
C GLN A 67 -6.99 -8.03 -2.54
N TYR A 68 -7.77 -7.53 -3.50
CA TYR A 68 -9.02 -6.84 -3.22
C TYR A 68 -10.06 -7.76 -2.54
N ALA A 69 -10.25 -8.97 -3.06
CA ALA A 69 -11.13 -9.97 -2.46
C ALA A 69 -10.73 -10.31 -1.01
N GLU A 70 -9.44 -10.60 -0.77
CA GLU A 70 -8.91 -10.92 0.55
C GLU A 70 -9.09 -9.77 1.54
N GLN A 71 -8.82 -8.52 1.12
CA GLN A 71 -8.99 -7.34 1.95
C GLN A 71 -10.45 -7.13 2.40
N HIS A 72 -11.39 -7.56 1.57
CA HIS A 72 -12.82 -7.51 1.85
C HIS A 72 -13.38 -8.82 2.42
N ASN A 73 -12.52 -9.79 2.76
CA ASN A 73 -12.89 -11.12 3.30
C ASN A 73 -13.79 -11.94 2.34
N VAL A 74 -13.60 -11.78 1.04
CA VAL A 74 -14.24 -12.61 0.01
C VAL A 74 -13.36 -13.84 -0.24
N GLU A 75 -13.95 -15.01 -0.04
CA GLU A 75 -13.27 -16.28 -0.32
C GLU A 75 -13.31 -16.58 -1.82
N VAL A 76 -12.14 -16.58 -2.45
CA VAL A 76 -11.95 -16.89 -3.88
C VAL A 76 -10.92 -18.00 -4.04
N ALA A 77 -11.09 -18.88 -5.03
CA ALA A 77 -10.13 -19.96 -5.25
C ALA A 77 -8.75 -19.43 -5.67
N ALA A 78 -7.68 -20.13 -5.25
CA ALA A 78 -6.31 -19.75 -5.57
C ALA A 78 -5.95 -19.94 -7.06
N ASP A 79 -6.74 -20.72 -7.78
CA ASP A 79 -6.72 -20.90 -9.23
C ASP A 79 -7.87 -20.16 -9.95
N ALA A 80 -8.70 -19.41 -9.20
CA ALA A 80 -9.78 -18.61 -9.77
C ALA A 80 -9.22 -17.64 -10.81
N SER A 81 -9.88 -17.58 -11.96
CA SER A 81 -9.56 -16.59 -12.97
C SER A 81 -9.95 -15.22 -12.45
N ARG A 82 -9.34 -14.20 -13.06
CA ARG A 82 -9.67 -12.82 -12.77
C ARG A 82 -11.18 -12.54 -12.83
N GLU A 83 -11.85 -13.08 -13.85
CA GLU A 83 -13.30 -12.95 -14.05
C GLU A 83 -14.09 -13.62 -12.91
N ASP A 84 -13.65 -14.79 -12.45
CA ASP A 84 -14.26 -15.49 -11.31
C ASP A 84 -14.13 -14.67 -10.01
N ILE A 85 -12.99 -14.02 -9.79
CA ILE A 85 -12.76 -13.15 -8.63
C ILE A 85 -13.65 -11.89 -8.71
N ILE A 86 -13.78 -11.29 -9.89
CA ILE A 86 -14.68 -10.16 -10.11
C ILE A 86 -16.13 -10.57 -9.81
N ALA A 87 -16.56 -11.72 -10.31
CA ALA A 87 -17.90 -12.25 -10.07
C ALA A 87 -18.16 -12.53 -8.58
N ALA A 88 -17.16 -13.03 -7.84
CA ALA A 88 -17.25 -13.20 -6.39
C ALA A 88 -17.37 -11.85 -5.65
N CYS A 89 -16.62 -10.84 -6.08
CA CYS A 89 -16.75 -9.48 -5.55
C CYS A 89 -18.11 -8.84 -5.91
N GLU A 90 -18.66 -9.11 -7.09
CA GLU A 90 -20.01 -8.67 -7.49
C GLU A 90 -21.10 -9.34 -6.65
N ALA A 91 -20.95 -10.64 -6.39
CA ALA A 91 -21.85 -11.39 -5.52
C ALA A 91 -21.80 -10.89 -4.06
N ALA A 92 -20.66 -10.37 -3.62
CA ALA A 92 -20.46 -9.75 -2.32
C ALA A 92 -20.88 -8.26 -2.27
N GLU A 93 -21.44 -7.70 -3.35
CA GLU A 93 -21.83 -6.28 -3.47
C GLU A 93 -20.67 -5.29 -3.23
N LEU A 94 -19.43 -5.73 -3.47
CA LEU A 94 -18.22 -4.92 -3.30
C LEU A 94 -17.88 -4.08 -4.52
N VAL A 95 -18.37 -4.50 -5.69
CA VAL A 95 -18.16 -3.82 -6.97
C VAL A 95 -19.49 -3.59 -7.66
N GLU A 96 -19.60 -2.48 -8.39
CA GLU A 96 -20.77 -2.19 -9.21
C GLU A 96 -20.97 -3.33 -10.22
N ARG A 97 -22.16 -3.94 -10.19
CA ARG A 97 -22.58 -4.92 -11.18
C ARG A 97 -22.81 -4.16 -12.48
N GLU A 98 -22.06 -4.47 -13.53
CA GLU A 98 -22.35 -3.89 -14.84
C GLU A 98 -23.68 -4.49 -15.34
N GLU A 99 -24.69 -3.63 -15.55
CA GLU A 99 -25.94 -3.96 -16.24
C GLU A 99 -25.77 -4.04 -17.76
#